data_AF-A0A2E4HGH9-F1
#
_entry.id   AF-A0A2E4HGH9-F1
#
_cell.length_a   1.000
_cell.length_b   1.000
_cell.length_c   1.000
_cell.angle_alpha   90.00
_cell.angle_beta   90.00
_cell.angle_gamma   90.00
#
_symmetry.space_group_name_H-M   'P 1'
#
loop_
_entity.id
_entity.type
_entity.pdbx_description
1 polymer ?
#
loop_
_entity_poly.entity_id
_entity_poly.type
_entity_poly.pdbx_seq_one_letter_code
_entity_poly.pdbx_strand_id
1 'polypeptide(L)'
;MERNEIGKYLKYAIGEIILVVIGILIALYINNWNEINKSKDQLNNIYSKVELNLKTDLSNINDIIKEYEQLDERLRTMVSEEYSNTLLNSINANNYADCIPCGGDIISYIPFEIQDKGLELLKTFNDLNATAYKELSNEIIYFYSISETLDIVLNKLKEESFNNIKYFEQFPWYSDFMNGRFNPNTIDFFAKNEIYKNKVNTYRLLATQNYLSMLKYYQESATIVLEKIEASD
;
A
#
# COMPACT_ATOMS: atom_id res chain seq x y z
N MET A 1 71.12 -45.71 -7.39
CA MET A 1 69.92 -45.22 -8.09
C MET A 1 70.15 -43.77 -8.41
N GLU A 2 70.24 -43.46 -9.70
CA GLU A 2 70.73 -42.19 -10.24
C GLU A 2 69.78 -41.02 -9.91
N ARG A 3 70.33 -39.88 -9.49
CA ARG A 3 69.59 -38.65 -9.15
C ARG A 3 68.72 -38.10 -10.31
N ASN A 4 68.96 -38.53 -11.55
CA ASN A 4 68.26 -38.02 -12.75
C ASN A 4 66.87 -38.64 -12.98
N GLU A 5 66.59 -39.83 -12.44
CA GLU A 5 65.28 -40.49 -12.56
C GLU A 5 64.24 -39.84 -11.64
N ILE A 6 64.62 -39.52 -10.39
CA ILE A 6 63.74 -38.92 -9.37
C ILE A 6 63.18 -37.56 -9.83
N GLY A 7 64.01 -36.75 -10.49
CA GLY A 7 63.59 -35.44 -11.03
C GLY A 7 62.58 -35.53 -12.18
N LYS A 8 62.58 -36.64 -12.95
CA LYS A 8 61.56 -36.89 -13.98
C LYS A 8 60.22 -37.20 -13.32
N TYR A 9 60.17 -38.17 -12.40
CA TYR A 9 58.92 -38.54 -11.72
C TYR A 9 58.30 -37.37 -10.94
N LEU A 10 59.13 -36.52 -10.30
CA LEU A 10 58.64 -35.33 -9.59
C LEU A 10 57.98 -34.30 -10.52
N LYS A 11 58.54 -34.06 -11.71
CA LYS A 11 57.95 -33.14 -12.71
C LYS A 11 56.62 -33.65 -13.24
N TYR A 12 56.49 -34.95 -13.47
CA TYR A 12 55.23 -35.56 -13.89
C TYR A 12 54.16 -35.46 -12.80
N ALA A 13 54.50 -35.76 -11.54
CA ALA A 13 53.56 -35.65 -10.41
C ALA A 13 53.08 -34.21 -10.18
N ILE A 14 53.96 -33.20 -10.31
CA ILE A 14 53.57 -31.78 -10.21
C ILE A 14 52.64 -31.39 -11.36
N GLY A 15 52.92 -31.84 -12.58
CA GLY A 15 52.05 -31.60 -13.74
C GLY A 15 50.65 -32.15 -13.54
N GLU A 16 50.55 -33.36 -12.98
CA GLU A 16 49.26 -34.01 -12.66
C GLU A 16 48.50 -33.25 -11.57
N ILE A 17 49.17 -32.80 -10.51
CA ILE A 17 48.56 -31.98 -9.46
C ILE A 17 48.03 -30.66 -10.04
N ILE A 18 48.81 -29.97 -10.86
CA ILE A 18 48.37 -28.70 -11.49
C ILE A 18 47.15 -28.94 -12.38
N LEU A 19 47.12 -30.02 -13.14
CA LEU A 19 46.00 -30.36 -14.02
C LEU A 19 44.73 -30.68 -13.22
N VAL A 20 44.86 -31.42 -12.11
CA VAL A 20 43.76 -31.69 -11.17
C VAL A 20 43.25 -30.40 -10.52
N VAL A 21 44.15 -29.52 -10.08
CA VAL A 21 43.77 -28.22 -9.49
C VAL A 21 43.01 -27.35 -10.50
N ILE A 22 43.47 -27.27 -11.76
CA ILE A 22 42.74 -26.56 -12.83
C ILE A 22 41.35 -27.18 -13.04
N GLY A 23 41.25 -28.52 -13.03
CA GLY A 23 39.97 -29.22 -13.13
C GLY A 23 39.00 -28.84 -12.00
N ILE A 24 39.48 -28.79 -10.76
CA ILE A 24 38.70 -28.38 -9.59
C ILE A 24 38.26 -26.92 -9.70
N LEU A 25 39.17 -26.02 -10.11
CA LEU A 25 38.85 -24.60 -10.26
C LEU A 25 37.80 -24.35 -11.36
N ILE A 26 37.89 -25.05 -12.48
CA ILE A 26 36.88 -24.97 -13.55
C ILE A 26 35.54 -25.51 -13.06
N ALA A 27 35.53 -26.65 -12.35
CA ALA A 27 34.31 -27.21 -11.79
C ALA A 27 33.64 -26.26 -10.80
N LEU A 28 34.42 -25.65 -9.89
CA LEU A 28 33.94 -24.63 -8.96
C LEU A 28 33.43 -23.39 -9.69
N TYR A 29 34.12 -22.95 -10.74
CA TYR A 29 33.71 -21.79 -11.54
C TYR A 29 32.36 -22.02 -12.23
N ILE A 30 32.19 -23.16 -12.90
CA ILE A 30 30.92 -23.53 -13.56
C ILE A 30 29.79 -23.63 -12.53
N ASN A 31 30.06 -24.24 -11.37
CA ASN A 31 29.09 -24.34 -10.30
C ASN A 31 28.65 -22.96 -9.80
N ASN A 32 29.61 -22.06 -9.52
CA ASN A 32 29.31 -20.71 -9.07
C ASN A 32 28.54 -19.91 -10.12
N TRP A 33 28.88 -20.03 -11.40
CA TRP A 33 28.15 -19.36 -12.48
C TRP A 33 26.70 -19.85 -12.59
N ASN A 34 26.47 -21.16 -12.49
CA ASN A 34 25.13 -21.74 -12.50
C ASN A 34 24.30 -21.28 -11.29
N GLU A 35 24.88 -21.23 -10.09
CA GLU A 35 24.20 -20.72 -8.89
C GLU A 35 23.84 -19.23 -9.02
N ILE A 36 24.75 -18.40 -9.57
CA ILE A 36 24.46 -16.97 -9.84
C ILE A 36 23.29 -16.81 -10.82
N ASN A 37 23.25 -17.60 -11.90
CA ASN A 37 22.15 -17.54 -12.86
C ASN A 37 20.81 -17.96 -12.23
N LYS A 38 20.79 -19.05 -11.45
CA LYS A 38 19.58 -19.46 -10.72
C LYS A 38 19.09 -18.39 -9.75
N SER A 39 20.01 -17.76 -9.02
CA SER A 39 19.72 -16.68 -8.09
C SER A 39 19.12 -15.47 -8.82
N LYS A 40 19.68 -15.10 -9.98
CA LYS A 40 19.13 -14.05 -10.86
C LYS A 40 17.73 -14.39 -11.36
N ASP A 41 17.50 -15.62 -11.84
CA ASP A 41 16.18 -16.05 -12.31
C ASP A 41 15.14 -16.01 -11.18
N GLN A 42 15.52 -16.43 -9.97
CA GLN A 42 14.66 -16.32 -8.78
C GLN A 42 14.31 -14.88 -8.46
N LEU A 43 15.29 -13.98 -8.49
CA LEU A 43 15.06 -12.56 -8.22
C LEU A 43 14.16 -11.91 -9.28
N ASN A 44 14.35 -12.20 -10.56
CA ASN A 44 13.48 -11.71 -11.62
C ASN A 44 12.03 -12.20 -11.41
N ASN A 45 11.84 -13.46 -11.02
CA ASN A 45 10.52 -13.97 -10.65
C ASN A 45 9.90 -13.27 -9.43
N ILE A 46 10.73 -12.77 -8.50
CA ILE A 46 10.28 -11.96 -7.36
C ILE A 46 9.87 -10.57 -7.87
N TYR A 47 10.67 -9.94 -8.72
CA TYR A 47 10.34 -8.64 -9.31
C TYR A 47 9.06 -8.66 -10.13
N SER A 48 8.81 -9.68 -10.96
CA SER A 48 7.53 -9.81 -11.68
C SER A 48 6.33 -9.93 -10.73
N LYS A 49 6.51 -10.47 -9.51
CA LYS A 49 5.44 -10.50 -8.50
C LYS A 49 5.24 -9.13 -7.87
N VAL A 50 6.32 -8.40 -7.58
CA VAL A 50 6.25 -7.01 -7.09
C VAL A 50 5.58 -6.13 -8.14
N GLU A 51 5.95 -6.27 -9.41
CA GLU A 51 5.35 -5.58 -10.56
C GLU A 51 3.84 -5.83 -10.62
N LEU A 52 3.41 -7.09 -10.54
CA LEU A 52 2.00 -7.46 -10.51
C LEU A 52 1.26 -6.86 -9.30
N ASN A 53 1.91 -6.83 -8.13
CA ASN A 53 1.37 -6.20 -6.93
C ASN A 53 1.14 -4.69 -7.16
N LEU A 54 2.16 -3.97 -7.61
CA LEU A 54 2.07 -2.53 -7.91
C LEU A 54 1.02 -2.22 -8.97
N LYS A 55 0.92 -3.03 -10.04
CA LYS A 55 -0.12 -2.87 -11.07
C LYS A 55 -1.53 -3.05 -10.50
N THR A 56 -1.70 -4.01 -9.60
CA THR A 56 -2.98 -4.25 -8.91
C THR A 56 -3.32 -3.07 -8.00
N ASP A 57 -2.36 -2.62 -7.20
CA ASP A 57 -2.49 -1.50 -6.28
C ASP A 57 -2.85 -0.20 -7.03
N LEU A 58 -2.14 0.11 -8.11
CA LEU A 58 -2.41 1.28 -8.97
C LEU A 58 -3.79 1.21 -9.64
N SER A 59 -4.27 0.01 -10.01
CA SER A 59 -5.62 -0.15 -10.54
C SER A 59 -6.68 0.17 -9.48
N ASN A 60 -6.50 -0.31 -8.25
CA ASN A 60 -7.48 -0.18 -7.17
C ASN A 60 -7.49 1.23 -6.55
N ILE A 61 -6.32 1.86 -6.43
CA ILE A 61 -6.19 3.13 -5.70
C ILE A 61 -6.89 4.30 -6.38
N ASN A 62 -7.04 4.25 -7.72
CA ASN A 62 -7.70 5.31 -8.49
C ASN A 62 -9.15 5.54 -8.06
N ASP A 63 -9.92 4.47 -7.91
CA ASP A 63 -11.32 4.55 -7.51
C ASP A 63 -11.43 5.08 -6.07
N ILE A 64 -10.55 4.63 -5.19
CA ILE A 64 -10.50 5.06 -3.79
C ILE A 64 -10.16 6.55 -3.68
N ILE A 65 -9.14 7.03 -4.41
CA ILE A 65 -8.79 8.46 -4.46
C ILE A 65 -9.99 9.29 -4.89
N LYS A 66 -10.67 8.88 -5.97
CA LYS A 66 -11.84 9.59 -6.49
C LYS A 66 -12.98 9.63 -5.48
N GLU A 67 -13.23 8.53 -4.77
CA GLU A 67 -14.24 8.50 -3.71
C GLU A 67 -13.93 9.47 -2.57
N TYR A 68 -12.66 9.53 -2.11
CA TYR A 68 -12.25 10.48 -1.07
C TYR A 68 -12.25 11.94 -1.55
N GLU A 69 -12.00 12.21 -2.83
CA GLU A 69 -12.13 13.56 -3.41
C GLU A 69 -13.59 14.03 -3.39
N GLN A 70 -14.51 13.17 -3.83
CA GLN A 70 -15.94 13.46 -3.76
C GLN A 70 -16.42 13.60 -2.31
N LEU A 71 -15.87 12.80 -1.40
CA LEU A 71 -16.13 12.92 0.03
C LEU A 71 -15.65 14.27 0.57
N ASP A 72 -14.47 14.75 0.17
CA ASP A 72 -13.99 16.07 0.60
C ASP A 72 -14.93 17.20 0.19
N GLU A 73 -15.42 17.17 -1.04
CA GLU A 73 -16.41 18.13 -1.53
C GLU A 73 -17.68 18.12 -0.66
N ARG A 74 -18.23 16.92 -0.40
CA ARG A 74 -19.41 16.78 0.46
C ARG A 74 -19.15 17.26 1.88
N LEU A 75 -18.07 16.83 2.53
CA LEU A 75 -17.76 17.25 3.90
C LEU A 75 -17.54 18.76 4.03
N ARG A 76 -16.94 19.42 3.01
CA ARG A 76 -16.81 20.88 2.96
C ARG A 76 -18.17 21.58 2.88
N THR A 77 -19.10 21.04 2.11
CA THR A 77 -20.47 21.58 2.06
C THR A 77 -21.18 21.40 3.40
N MET A 78 -21.03 20.26 4.09
CA MET A 78 -21.72 19.98 5.35
C MET A 78 -21.45 20.97 6.48
N VAL A 79 -20.26 21.57 6.51
CA VAL A 79 -19.87 22.56 7.52
C VAL A 79 -20.27 23.99 7.16
N SER A 80 -20.86 24.21 5.99
CA SER A 80 -21.28 25.53 5.50
C SER A 80 -22.68 25.93 6.00
N GLU A 81 -22.89 27.25 6.15
CA GLU A 81 -24.20 27.80 6.50
C GLU A 81 -25.23 27.59 5.37
N GLU A 82 -24.79 27.61 4.11
CA GLU A 82 -25.63 27.38 2.93
C GLU A 82 -26.23 25.96 2.92
N TYR A 83 -25.42 24.96 3.26
CA TYR A 83 -25.87 23.58 3.37
C TYR A 83 -26.94 23.41 4.46
N SER A 84 -26.74 24.07 5.61
CA SER A 84 -27.69 24.02 6.73
C SER A 84 -29.08 24.48 6.30
N ASN A 85 -29.18 25.62 5.59
CA ASN A 85 -30.44 26.16 5.09
C ASN A 85 -31.05 25.31 3.97
N THR A 86 -30.21 24.80 3.07
CA THR A 86 -30.66 23.95 1.96
C THR A 86 -31.25 22.65 2.48
N LEU A 87 -30.56 21.97 3.41
CA LEU A 87 -31.01 20.71 4.00
C LEU A 87 -32.35 20.88 4.72
N LEU A 88 -32.50 21.93 5.53
CA LEU A 88 -33.75 22.22 6.26
C LEU A 88 -34.94 22.53 5.35
N ASN A 89 -34.72 23.20 4.21
CA ASN A 89 -35.80 23.63 3.32
C ASN A 89 -36.17 22.61 2.25
N SER A 90 -35.23 21.73 1.88
CA SER A 90 -35.40 20.81 0.74
C SER A 90 -35.81 19.40 1.16
N ILE A 91 -35.47 18.95 2.37
CA ILE A 91 -35.64 17.54 2.77
C ILE A 91 -36.95 17.31 3.52
N ASN A 92 -37.68 16.28 3.09
CA ASN A 92 -38.95 15.85 3.63
C ASN A 92 -39.10 14.34 3.51
N ALA A 93 -40.21 13.79 4.02
CA ALA A 93 -40.45 12.34 4.02
C ALA A 93 -40.41 11.68 2.64
N ASN A 94 -40.68 12.41 1.55
CA ASN A 94 -40.74 11.85 0.20
C ASN A 94 -39.38 11.75 -0.49
N ASN A 95 -38.40 12.58 -0.10
CA ASN A 95 -37.06 12.61 -0.73
C ASN A 95 -35.92 12.31 0.25
N TYR A 96 -36.24 12.02 1.52
CA TYR A 96 -35.25 11.66 2.53
C TYR A 96 -34.43 10.42 2.14
N ALA A 97 -35.06 9.43 1.51
CA ALA A 97 -34.40 8.21 1.06
C ALA A 97 -33.34 8.47 -0.03
N ASP A 98 -33.52 9.53 -0.84
CA ASP A 98 -32.57 9.93 -1.87
C ASP A 98 -31.45 10.83 -1.31
N CYS A 99 -31.63 11.30 -0.07
CA CYS A 99 -30.70 12.12 0.71
C CYS A 99 -29.63 11.25 1.38
N ILE A 100 -29.07 10.28 0.65
CA ILE A 100 -28.04 9.37 1.18
C ILE A 100 -26.79 10.10 1.71
N PRO A 101 -26.39 11.32 1.25
CA PRO A 101 -25.33 12.08 1.90
C PRO A 101 -25.75 12.92 3.11
N CYS A 102 -26.98 12.81 3.63
CA CYS A 102 -27.52 13.80 4.58
C CYS A 102 -27.20 13.55 6.06
N GLY A 103 -26.07 12.91 6.37
CA GLY A 103 -25.55 12.93 7.75
C GLY A 103 -24.55 11.84 8.14
N GLY A 104 -24.37 10.82 7.31
CA GLY A 104 -23.56 9.63 7.63
C GLY A 104 -22.15 9.60 7.06
N ASP A 105 -21.67 10.66 6.40
CA ASP A 105 -20.38 10.61 5.68
C ASP A 105 -19.15 10.45 6.59
N ILE A 106 -19.35 10.51 7.92
CA ILE A 106 -18.30 10.37 8.94
C ILE A 106 -18.40 9.08 9.77
N ILE A 107 -19.28 8.15 9.39
CA ILE A 107 -19.48 6.86 10.09
C ILE A 107 -18.97 5.64 9.31
N SER A 108 -18.41 5.86 8.13
CA SER A 108 -17.78 4.82 7.30
C SER A 108 -16.36 5.23 6.92
N TYR A 109 -15.59 4.29 6.39
CA TYR A 109 -14.29 4.54 5.78
C TYR A 109 -14.10 3.58 4.61
N ILE A 110 -13.30 3.99 3.63
CA ILE A 110 -12.98 3.19 2.45
C ILE A 110 -11.54 2.70 2.59
N PRO A 111 -11.30 1.39 2.77
CA PRO A 111 -9.97 0.86 2.92
C PRO A 111 -9.25 0.72 1.57
N PHE A 112 -7.94 0.95 1.58
CA PHE A 112 -7.02 0.53 0.52
C PHE A 112 -6.10 -0.56 1.05
N GLU A 113 -6.07 -1.71 0.38
CA GLU A 113 -5.26 -2.88 0.76
C GLU A 113 -4.05 -3.00 -0.17
N ILE A 114 -2.86 -2.70 0.37
CA ILE A 114 -1.60 -2.81 -0.36
C ILE A 114 -1.25 -4.28 -0.59
N GLN A 115 -0.90 -4.64 -1.82
CA GLN A 115 -0.41 -5.98 -2.14
C GLN A 115 1.09 -6.09 -1.83
N ASP A 116 1.50 -6.98 -0.92
CA ASP A 116 2.88 -7.04 -0.42
C ASP A 116 3.57 -8.41 -0.55
N LYS A 117 2.91 -9.41 -1.14
CA LYS A 117 3.46 -10.77 -1.29
C LYS A 117 4.82 -10.80 -2.02
N GLY A 118 5.00 -9.94 -3.02
CA GLY A 118 6.27 -9.78 -3.73
C GLY A 118 7.37 -9.23 -2.80
N LEU A 119 7.03 -8.27 -1.95
CA LEU A 119 7.93 -7.72 -0.93
C LEU A 119 8.33 -8.78 0.10
N GLU A 120 7.38 -9.58 0.58
CA GLU A 120 7.67 -10.65 1.55
C GLU A 120 8.72 -11.62 0.99
N LEU A 121 8.55 -12.05 -0.26
CA LEU A 121 9.52 -12.89 -0.95
C LEU A 121 10.88 -12.18 -1.09
N LEU A 122 10.87 -10.89 -1.47
CA LEU A 122 12.10 -10.10 -1.61
C LEU A 122 12.86 -9.98 -0.29
N LYS A 123 12.18 -9.76 0.84
CA LYS A 123 12.79 -9.70 2.18
C LYS A 123 13.44 -11.02 2.59
N THR A 124 12.93 -12.16 2.14
CA THR A 124 13.51 -13.48 2.43
C THR A 124 14.69 -13.86 1.52
N PHE A 125 14.92 -13.10 0.45
CA PHE A 125 15.97 -13.38 -0.52
C PHE A 125 17.35 -12.93 0.02
N ASN A 126 18.09 -13.88 0.60
CA ASN A 126 19.34 -13.63 1.33
C ASN A 126 20.62 -13.55 0.45
N ASP A 127 20.52 -13.59 -0.89
CA ASP A 127 21.67 -13.90 -1.76
C ASP A 127 22.03 -12.78 -2.78
N LEU A 128 22.03 -11.52 -2.31
CA LEU A 128 22.37 -10.36 -3.13
C LEU A 128 23.89 -10.17 -3.27
N ASN A 129 24.54 -11.04 -4.05
CA ASN A 129 25.97 -10.90 -4.41
C ASN A 129 26.22 -9.88 -5.53
N ALA A 130 25.17 -9.37 -6.20
CA ALA A 130 25.28 -8.39 -7.29
C ALA A 130 24.77 -7.00 -6.87
N THR A 131 25.62 -5.98 -7.05
CA THR A 131 25.40 -4.60 -6.58
C THR A 131 24.20 -3.89 -7.20
N ALA A 132 23.90 -4.13 -8.48
CA ALA A 132 22.77 -3.47 -9.18
C ALA A 132 21.41 -3.95 -8.66
N TYR A 133 21.25 -5.25 -8.46
CA TYR A 133 20.04 -5.86 -7.89
C TYR A 133 19.82 -5.46 -6.43
N LYS A 134 20.89 -5.15 -5.71
CA LYS A 134 20.81 -4.66 -4.34
C LYS A 134 20.19 -3.26 -4.26
N GLU A 135 20.44 -2.40 -5.24
CA GLU A 135 19.89 -1.03 -5.27
C GLU A 135 18.37 -1.03 -5.47
N LEU A 136 17.88 -1.64 -6.56
CA LEU A 136 16.44 -1.73 -6.83
C LEU A 136 15.68 -2.46 -5.71
N SER A 137 16.25 -3.54 -5.16
CA SER A 137 15.64 -4.25 -4.03
C SER A 137 15.50 -3.36 -2.80
N ASN A 138 16.53 -2.57 -2.48
CA ASN A 138 16.49 -1.64 -1.34
C ASN A 138 15.46 -0.53 -1.56
N GLU A 139 15.34 -0.02 -2.79
CA GLU A 139 14.32 0.98 -3.12
C GLU A 139 12.90 0.43 -2.96
N ILE A 140 12.64 -0.79 -3.46
CA ILE A 140 11.35 -1.47 -3.28
C ILE A 140 11.05 -1.62 -1.78
N ILE A 141 12.01 -2.15 -1.01
CA ILE A 141 11.85 -2.34 0.44
C ILE A 141 11.57 -1.01 1.16
N TYR A 142 12.28 0.05 0.79
CA TYR A 142 12.07 1.38 1.36
C TYR A 142 10.69 1.93 1.04
N PHE A 143 10.24 1.83 -0.22
CA PHE A 143 8.91 2.25 -0.66
C PHE A 143 7.79 1.56 0.16
N TYR A 144 7.86 0.25 0.36
CA TYR A 144 6.85 -0.44 1.15
C TYR A 144 6.92 -0.05 2.64
N SER A 145 8.13 0.14 3.19
CA SER A 145 8.30 0.55 4.59
C SER A 145 7.67 1.92 4.89
N ILE A 146 7.82 2.91 3.99
CA ILE A 146 7.14 4.20 4.17
C ILE A 146 5.63 4.08 3.97
N SER A 147 5.18 3.13 3.15
CA SER A 147 3.76 2.88 2.88
C SER A 147 3.02 2.24 4.06
N GLU A 148 3.72 1.58 5.00
CA GLU A 148 3.12 1.05 6.25
C GLU A 148 2.46 2.16 7.09
N THR A 149 2.88 3.42 6.94
CA THR A 149 2.24 4.55 7.63
C THR A 149 0.80 4.80 7.17
N LEU A 150 0.44 4.33 5.98
CA LEU A 150 -0.90 4.43 5.43
C LEU A 150 -1.91 3.64 6.28
N ASP A 151 -1.54 2.43 6.71
CA ASP A 151 -2.38 1.59 7.57
C ASP A 151 -2.63 2.21 8.94
N ILE A 152 -1.65 2.96 9.47
CA ILE A 152 -1.79 3.67 10.74
C ILE A 152 -2.90 4.72 10.64
N VAL A 153 -2.88 5.52 9.58
CA VAL A 153 -3.89 6.55 9.34
C VAL A 153 -5.26 5.92 9.05
N LEU A 154 -5.30 4.85 8.25
CA LEU A 154 -6.52 4.10 7.97
C LEU A 154 -7.15 3.55 9.27
N ASN A 155 -6.34 2.97 10.15
CA ASN A 155 -6.82 2.48 11.44
C ASN A 155 -7.38 3.60 12.33
N LYS A 156 -6.78 4.79 12.28
CA LYS A 156 -7.32 5.94 13.01
C LYS A 156 -8.64 6.43 12.43
N LEU A 157 -8.76 6.44 11.11
CA LEU A 157 -10.00 6.78 10.41
C LEU A 157 -11.13 5.80 10.74
N LYS A 158 -10.81 4.49 10.76
CA LYS A 158 -11.70 3.43 11.22
C LYS A 158 -12.18 3.69 12.65
N GLU A 159 -11.26 3.95 13.58
CA GLU A 159 -11.60 4.25 14.98
C GLU A 159 -12.54 5.46 15.09
N GLU A 160 -12.22 6.56 14.40
CA GLU A 160 -13.06 7.77 14.44
C GLU A 160 -14.46 7.52 13.87
N SER A 161 -14.55 6.73 12.79
CA SER A 161 -15.83 6.31 12.22
C SER A 161 -16.70 5.58 13.24
N PHE A 162 -16.11 4.60 13.96
CA PHE A 162 -16.82 3.87 15.02
C PHE A 162 -17.20 4.77 16.20
N ASN A 163 -16.32 5.69 16.60
CA ASN A 163 -16.61 6.65 17.65
C ASN A 163 -17.79 7.57 17.29
N ASN A 164 -17.91 7.97 16.02
CA ASN A 164 -19.05 8.75 15.53
C ASN A 164 -20.35 7.95 15.57
N ILE A 165 -20.33 6.66 15.19
CA ILE A 165 -21.48 5.77 15.36
C ILE A 165 -21.92 5.73 16.82
N LYS A 166 -20.98 5.52 17.76
CA LYS A 166 -21.26 5.48 19.21
C LYS A 166 -21.75 6.80 19.77
N TYR A 167 -21.34 7.91 19.18
CA TYR A 167 -21.89 9.22 19.52
C TYR A 167 -23.35 9.34 19.06
N PHE A 168 -23.66 8.95 17.83
CA PHE A 168 -25.02 9.02 17.28
C PHE A 168 -26.00 8.07 17.98
N GLU A 169 -25.52 6.90 18.44
CA GLU A 169 -26.32 5.91 19.19
C GLU A 169 -27.01 6.48 20.44
N GLN A 170 -26.51 7.59 20.97
CA GLN A 170 -27.06 8.25 22.16
C GLN A 170 -28.33 9.08 21.88
N PHE A 171 -28.66 9.33 20.61
CA PHE A 171 -29.78 10.20 20.25
C PHE A 171 -31.06 9.40 19.95
N PRO A 172 -32.25 9.88 20.37
CA PRO A 172 -33.52 9.17 20.15
C PRO A 172 -33.85 8.89 18.68
N TRP A 173 -33.35 9.72 17.76
CA TRP A 173 -33.59 9.59 16.33
C TRP A 173 -32.68 8.56 15.65
N TYR A 174 -31.72 7.97 16.37
CA TYR A 174 -30.71 7.07 15.79
C TYR A 174 -31.31 5.86 15.08
N SER A 175 -32.35 5.23 15.66
CA SER A 175 -33.01 4.09 15.02
C SER A 175 -33.62 4.47 13.67
N ASP A 176 -34.24 5.65 13.57
CA ASP A 176 -34.82 6.11 12.31
C ASP A 176 -33.72 6.37 11.27
N PHE A 177 -32.65 7.06 11.68
CA PHE A 177 -31.48 7.31 10.84
C PHE A 177 -30.87 6.01 10.28
N MET A 178 -30.59 5.03 11.14
CA MET A 178 -29.98 3.75 10.71
C MET A 178 -30.90 2.91 9.81
N ASN A 179 -32.21 3.17 9.81
CA ASN A 179 -33.18 2.48 8.97
C ASN A 179 -33.65 3.34 7.78
N GLY A 180 -33.02 4.50 7.52
CA GLY A 180 -33.41 5.40 6.43
C GLY A 180 -34.83 5.98 6.57
N ARG A 181 -35.38 6.04 7.79
CA ARG A 181 -36.70 6.61 8.07
C ARG A 181 -36.58 8.11 8.31
N PHE A 182 -37.43 8.89 7.66
CA PHE A 182 -37.45 10.34 7.85
C PHE A 182 -37.74 10.70 9.31
N ASN A 183 -36.84 11.47 9.90
CA ASN A 183 -37.01 12.04 11.23
C ASN A 183 -36.54 13.51 11.21
N PRO A 184 -37.41 14.49 11.52
CA PRO A 184 -37.04 15.90 11.46
C PRO A 184 -35.93 16.28 12.46
N ASN A 185 -35.82 15.57 13.58
CA ASN A 185 -34.76 15.81 14.56
C ASN A 185 -33.39 15.35 14.03
N THR A 186 -33.35 14.33 13.18
CA THR A 186 -32.12 13.92 12.49
C THR A 186 -31.65 15.01 11.54
N ILE A 187 -32.56 15.59 10.75
CA ILE A 187 -32.25 16.69 9.83
C ILE A 187 -31.76 17.93 10.59
N ASP A 188 -32.49 18.32 11.64
CA ASP A 188 -32.12 19.46 12.48
C ASP A 188 -30.74 19.27 13.12
N PHE A 189 -30.45 18.05 13.60
CA PHE A 189 -29.14 17.71 14.16
C PHE A 189 -28.03 17.88 13.13
N PHE A 190 -28.12 17.25 11.95
CA PHE A 190 -27.05 17.34 10.94
C PHE A 190 -26.91 18.75 10.33
N ALA A 191 -27.99 19.53 10.27
CA ALA A 191 -27.94 20.92 9.81
C ALA A 191 -27.32 21.88 10.83
N LYS A 192 -27.68 21.76 12.11
CA LYS A 192 -27.44 22.84 13.10
C LYS A 192 -26.49 22.47 14.22
N ASN A 193 -26.23 21.18 14.47
CA ASN A 193 -25.46 20.80 15.64
C ASN A 193 -23.96 21.13 15.46
N GLU A 194 -23.46 22.04 16.28
CA GLU A 194 -22.05 22.48 16.22
C GLU A 194 -21.06 21.37 16.60
N ILE A 195 -21.43 20.45 17.50
CA ILE A 195 -20.58 19.31 17.83
C ILE A 195 -20.45 18.38 16.63
N TYR A 196 -21.54 18.13 15.89
CA TYR A 196 -21.51 17.38 14.65
C TYR A 196 -20.59 18.05 13.61
N LYS A 197 -20.73 19.36 13.38
CA LYS A 197 -19.83 20.10 12.47
C LYS A 197 -18.36 19.98 12.85
N ASN A 198 -18.05 20.03 14.16
CA ASN A 198 -16.69 19.80 14.65
C ASN A 198 -16.20 18.38 14.35
N LYS A 199 -17.06 17.36 14.53
CA LYS A 199 -16.75 15.98 14.15
C LYS A 199 -16.52 15.82 12.65
N VAL A 200 -17.31 16.50 11.82
CA VAL A 200 -17.09 16.55 10.36
C VAL A 200 -15.71 17.12 10.03
N ASN A 201 -15.31 18.22 10.66
CA ASN A 201 -13.98 18.80 10.46
C ASN A 201 -12.84 17.85 10.89
N THR A 202 -12.98 17.17 12.04
CA THR A 202 -11.99 16.17 12.50
C THR A 202 -11.90 15.00 11.54
N TYR A 203 -13.04 14.45 11.13
CA TYR A 203 -13.08 13.35 10.17
C TYR A 203 -12.44 13.76 8.83
N ARG A 204 -12.76 14.96 8.33
CA ARG A 204 -12.17 15.51 7.10
C ARG A 204 -10.65 15.65 7.20
N LEU A 205 -10.12 16.11 8.33
CA LEU A 205 -8.67 16.15 8.55
C LEU A 205 -8.03 14.77 8.39
N LEU A 206 -8.62 13.73 8.99
CA LEU A 206 -8.10 12.36 8.90
C LEU A 206 -8.26 11.75 7.50
N ALA A 207 -9.46 11.85 6.92
CA ALA A 207 -9.83 11.19 5.67
C ALA A 207 -9.24 11.87 4.43
N THR A 208 -9.32 13.20 4.36
CA THR A 208 -9.05 13.92 3.10
C THR A 208 -7.75 14.71 3.14
N GLN A 209 -7.40 15.30 4.28
CA GLN A 209 -6.14 16.05 4.38
C GLN A 209 -4.95 15.11 4.65
N ASN A 210 -5.15 14.05 5.41
CA ASN A 210 -4.11 13.05 5.69
C ASN A 210 -4.19 11.85 4.75
N TYR A 211 -5.22 11.01 4.88
CA TYR A 211 -5.27 9.71 4.18
C TYR A 211 -5.26 9.84 2.65
N LEU A 212 -6.14 10.65 2.08
CA LEU A 212 -6.16 10.92 0.62
C LEU A 212 -4.81 11.48 0.11
N SER A 213 -4.17 12.39 0.84
CA SER A 213 -2.84 12.89 0.47
C SER A 213 -1.79 11.77 0.42
N MET A 214 -1.86 10.84 1.38
CA MET A 214 -0.96 9.68 1.41
C MET A 214 -1.28 8.67 0.31
N LEU A 215 -2.55 8.48 -0.06
CA LEU A 215 -2.94 7.65 -1.20
C LEU A 215 -2.35 8.21 -2.51
N LYS A 216 -2.44 9.52 -2.72
CA LYS A 216 -1.84 10.18 -3.90
C LYS A 216 -0.33 10.02 -3.93
N TYR A 217 0.33 10.20 -2.79
CA TYR A 217 1.77 9.99 -2.67
C TYR A 217 2.17 8.54 -2.94
N TYR A 218 1.40 7.57 -2.42
CA TYR A 218 1.60 6.15 -2.71
C TYR A 218 1.47 5.89 -4.21
N GLN A 219 0.43 6.41 -4.86
CA GLN A 219 0.21 6.25 -6.30
C GLN A 219 1.40 6.76 -7.13
N GLU A 220 1.88 7.97 -6.86
CA GLU A 220 3.04 8.55 -7.55
C GLU A 220 4.29 7.69 -7.32
N SER A 221 4.56 7.31 -6.07
CA SER A 221 5.74 6.53 -5.69
C SER A 221 5.71 5.12 -6.27
N ALA A 222 4.56 4.45 -6.25
CA ALA A 222 4.35 3.13 -6.82
C ALA A 222 4.58 3.14 -8.34
N THR A 223 4.15 4.20 -9.03
CA THR A 223 4.39 4.38 -10.47
C THR A 223 5.89 4.47 -10.76
N ILE A 224 6.63 5.26 -10.00
CA ILE A 224 8.10 5.39 -10.15
C ILE A 224 8.82 4.06 -9.91
N VAL A 225 8.45 3.33 -8.87
CA VAL A 225 9.04 2.01 -8.58
C VAL A 225 8.72 1.02 -9.69
N LEU A 226 7.49 1.03 -10.20
CA LEU A 226 7.07 0.17 -11.30
C LEU A 226 7.89 0.43 -12.57
N GLU A 227 8.05 1.70 -12.97
CA GLU A 227 8.87 2.08 -14.13
C GLU A 227 10.33 1.59 -14.00
N LYS A 228 10.89 1.63 -12.79
CA LYS A 228 12.25 1.12 -12.55
C LYS A 228 12.35 -0.40 -12.66
N ILE A 229 11.32 -1.13 -12.23
CA ILE A 229 11.25 -2.58 -12.39
C ILE A 229 11.16 -2.93 -13.88
N GLU A 230 10.25 -2.29 -14.62
CA GLU A 230 10.07 -2.52 -16.06
C GLU A 230 11.30 -2.12 -16.90
N ALA A 231 12.09 -1.14 -16.46
CA ALA A 231 13.34 -0.75 -17.11
C ALA A 231 14.53 -1.69 -16.81
N SER A 232 14.37 -2.61 -15.85
CA SER A 232 15.40 -3.56 -15.44
C SER A 232 15.33 -4.93 -16.15
N ASP A 233 14.26 -5.16 -16.91
CA ASP A 233 14.05 -6.31 -17.81
C ASP A 233 14.73 -6.11 -19.18
#